data_AF-A0AB32TX82-F1
#
_entry.id   AF-A0AB32TX82-F1
#
_cell.length_a   1.000
_cell.length_b   1.000
_cell.length_c   1.000
_cell.angle_alpha   90.00
_cell.angle_beta   90.00
_cell.angle_gamma   90.00
#
_symmetry.space_group_name_H-M   'P 1'
#
loop_
_entity.id
_entity.type
_entity.pdbx_description
1 polymer ?
#
loop_
_entity_poly.entity_id
_entity_poly.type
_entity_poly.pdbx_seq_one_letter_code
_entity_poly.pdbx_strand_id
1 'polypeptide(L)'
;MMTLRRSRRTRTLPGHLRDFLLEGTMSDTSVEQRHLRNAAVLPALRPAASVSPVGECPQEEPLSIHGRSVQEFQTVYHSVMDSPVRKRAGRYTLQHGLEVKQRLWEKLDRPALLETELPDGRVVITQVRSRSSVPPHIVVDISKEPLPKEPPRKKPRH
;
A
#
# COMPACT_ATOMS: atom_id res chain seq x y z
N MET A 1 17.78 11.66 26.66
CA MET A 1 16.31 11.52 26.51
C MET A 1 15.96 11.73 25.05
N MET A 2 15.58 10.68 24.31
CA MET A 2 15.21 10.80 22.89
C MET A 2 13.76 11.28 22.77
N THR A 3 13.55 12.41 22.12
CA THR A 3 12.23 13.02 21.91
C THR A 3 11.49 12.30 20.77
N LEU A 4 10.36 11.68 21.11
CA LEU A 4 9.44 11.00 20.20
C LEU A 4 8.59 12.02 19.43
N ARG A 5 9.05 12.51 18.27
CA ARG A 5 8.23 13.41 17.43
C ARG A 5 7.55 12.62 16.32
N ARG A 6 6.25 12.39 16.48
CA ARG A 6 5.34 11.99 15.38
C ARG A 6 5.13 13.19 14.45
N SER A 7 5.96 13.31 13.42
CA SER A 7 5.80 14.37 12.42
C SER A 7 4.80 13.93 11.35
N ARG A 8 3.53 14.33 11.52
CA ARG A 8 2.49 14.17 10.51
C ARG A 8 2.76 15.15 9.36
N ARG A 9 3.48 14.71 8.32
CA ARG A 9 3.71 15.52 7.12
C ARG A 9 2.48 15.44 6.20
N THR A 10 1.57 16.41 6.32
CA THR A 10 0.66 16.76 5.23
C THR A 10 1.47 17.46 4.15
N ARG A 11 1.86 16.73 3.09
CA ARG A 11 2.53 17.32 1.94
C ARG A 11 1.50 18.09 1.12
N THR A 12 1.49 19.42 1.25
CA THR A 12 0.86 20.31 0.27
C THR A 12 1.60 20.17 -1.06
N LEU A 13 0.87 19.85 -2.12
CA LEU A 13 1.44 19.61 -3.46
C LEU A 13 2.02 20.92 -4.04
N PRO A 14 3.23 20.90 -4.64
CA PRO A 14 3.84 22.06 -5.27
C PRO A 14 3.02 22.59 -6.46
N GLY A 15 3.00 23.91 -6.63
CA GLY A 15 2.12 24.63 -7.57
C GLY A 15 2.28 24.32 -9.07
N HIS A 16 3.36 23.65 -9.49
CA HIS A 16 3.61 23.33 -10.91
C HIS A 16 2.85 22.09 -11.42
N LEU A 17 2.02 21.46 -10.58
CA LEU A 17 1.20 20.30 -10.97
C LEU A 17 -0.26 20.65 -11.32
N ARG A 18 -0.62 21.94 -11.38
CA ARG A 18 -2.00 22.35 -11.73
C ARG A 18 -2.36 22.16 -13.20
N ASP A 19 -1.36 22.09 -14.10
CA ASP A 19 -1.63 22.05 -15.54
C ASP A 19 -1.91 20.64 -16.08
N PHE A 20 -1.98 19.62 -15.20
CA PHE A 20 -2.26 18.23 -15.59
C PHE A 20 -3.75 17.89 -15.75
N LEU A 21 -4.66 18.86 -15.65
CA LEU A 21 -6.11 18.67 -15.80
C LEU A 21 -6.63 19.12 -17.16
N LEU A 22 -5.98 18.71 -18.25
CA LEU A 22 -6.55 18.90 -19.60
C LEU A 22 -7.33 17.66 -20.05
N GLU A 23 -8.60 17.93 -20.33
CA GLU A 23 -9.63 17.08 -20.93
C GLU A 23 -9.10 16.26 -22.12
N GLY A 24 -9.42 14.98 -22.15
CA GLY A 24 -9.06 14.08 -23.25
C GLY A 24 -10.19 13.12 -23.54
N THR A 25 -10.76 13.26 -24.72
CA THR A 25 -11.96 12.62 -25.28
C THR A 25 -11.86 11.10 -25.38
N MET A 26 -13.04 10.47 -25.28
CA MET A 26 -13.29 9.03 -25.12
C MET A 26 -13.08 8.24 -26.42
N SER A 27 -11.84 7.83 -26.70
CA SER A 27 -11.58 6.76 -27.68
C SER A 27 -11.24 5.48 -26.92
N ASP A 28 -11.75 4.34 -27.38
CA ASP A 28 -11.42 2.99 -26.87
C ASP A 28 -9.93 2.70 -27.13
N THR A 29 -9.06 3.31 -26.35
CA THR A 29 -7.63 3.04 -26.37
C THR A 29 -7.37 1.69 -25.74
N SER A 30 -6.48 0.91 -26.36
CA SER A 30 -6.04 -0.39 -25.83
C SER A 30 -5.51 -0.25 -24.40
N VAL A 31 -5.52 -1.35 -23.63
CA VAL A 31 -5.01 -1.38 -22.25
C VAL A 31 -3.59 -0.84 -22.16
N GLU A 32 -2.74 -1.15 -23.14
CA GLU A 32 -1.37 -0.65 -23.20
C GLU A 32 -1.31 0.88 -23.30
N GLN A 33 -2.13 1.51 -24.14
CA GLN A 33 -2.17 2.98 -24.22
C GLN A 33 -2.63 3.61 -22.91
N ARG A 34 -3.57 2.98 -22.19
CA ARG A 34 -3.99 3.43 -20.86
C ARG A 34 -2.86 3.31 -19.84
N HIS A 35 -2.08 2.23 -19.89
CA HIS A 35 -0.91 2.06 -19.03
C HIS A 35 0.18 3.09 -19.35
N LEU A 36 0.45 3.35 -20.63
CA LEU A 36 1.44 4.35 -21.05
C LEU A 36 1.05 5.75 -20.59
N ARG A 37 -0.24 6.11 -20.70
CA ARG A 37 -0.78 7.39 -20.22
C ARG A 37 -0.70 7.53 -18.70
N ASN A 38 -0.90 6.45 -17.95
CA ASN A 38 -0.85 6.44 -16.49
C ASN A 38 0.56 6.24 -15.92
N ALA A 39 1.54 5.91 -16.76
CA ALA A 39 2.91 5.71 -16.32
C ALA A 39 3.44 7.03 -15.73
N ALA A 40 3.88 6.98 -14.47
CA ALA A 40 4.53 8.12 -13.85
C ALA A 40 5.85 8.39 -14.58
N VAL A 41 6.06 9.63 -15.03
CA VAL A 41 7.36 10.06 -15.56
C VAL A 41 8.33 10.12 -14.39
N LEU A 42 9.11 9.06 -14.21
CA LEU A 42 10.16 9.04 -13.20
C LEU A 42 11.33 9.90 -13.70
N PRO A 43 11.84 10.85 -12.89
CA PRO A 43 13.01 11.61 -13.28
C PRO A 43 14.17 10.65 -13.52
N ALA A 44 14.97 10.93 -14.57
CA ALA A 44 16.17 10.15 -14.86
C ALA A 44 17.07 10.14 -13.63
N LEU A 45 17.15 8.99 -12.95
CA LEU A 45 18.07 8.80 -11.85
C LEU A 45 19.48 8.84 -12.45
N ARG A 46 20.30 9.82 -12.03
CA ARG A 46 21.71 9.86 -12.41
C ARG A 46 22.33 8.52 -11.98
N PRO A 47 23.00 7.78 -12.87
CA PRO A 47 23.72 6.57 -12.48
C PRO A 47 24.64 6.94 -11.32
N ALA A 48 24.44 6.32 -10.15
CA ALA A 48 25.29 6.56 -9.00
C ALA A 48 26.71 6.20 -9.42
N ALA A 49 27.59 7.21 -9.46
CA ALA A 49 28.99 7.04 -9.80
C ALA A 49 29.58 5.96 -8.89
N SER A 50 30.07 4.89 -9.52
CA SER A 50 30.77 3.72 -8.99
C SER A 50 30.99 3.73 -7.48
N VAL A 51 29.96 3.31 -6.73
CA VAL A 51 30.12 2.95 -5.33
C VAL A 51 30.90 1.64 -5.32
N SER A 52 32.11 1.69 -4.76
CA SER A 52 33.04 0.56 -4.61
C SER A 52 32.30 -0.71 -4.13
N PRO A 53 32.53 -1.89 -4.74
CA PRO A 53 31.89 -3.14 -4.32
C PRO A 53 32.54 -3.61 -3.00
N VAL A 54 32.23 -2.95 -1.90
CA VAL A 54 32.58 -3.41 -0.55
C VAL A 54 31.33 -3.93 0.10
N GLY A 55 31.32 -5.23 0.36
CA GLY A 55 30.29 -5.89 1.13
C GLY A 55 29.66 -7.00 0.32
N GLU A 56 30.11 -8.21 0.60
CA GLU A 56 29.39 -9.46 0.33
C GLU A 56 27.88 -9.20 0.41
N CYS A 57 27.15 -9.53 -0.67
CA CYS A 57 25.69 -9.48 -0.65
C CYS A 57 25.26 -10.24 0.61
N PRO A 58 24.66 -9.58 1.62
CA PRO A 58 24.27 -10.27 2.84
C PRO A 58 23.45 -11.46 2.40
N GLN A 59 23.87 -12.67 2.80
CA GLN A 59 23.17 -13.89 2.40
C GLN A 59 21.69 -13.65 2.55
N GLU A 60 20.95 -13.82 1.46
CA GLU A 60 19.56 -13.40 1.34
C GLU A 60 18.76 -14.13 2.41
N GLU A 61 18.56 -13.46 3.54
CA GLU A 61 17.83 -14.02 4.66
C GLU A 61 16.42 -14.33 4.15
N PRO A 62 15.90 -15.56 4.38
CA PRO A 62 14.60 -15.94 3.85
C PRO A 62 13.54 -14.89 4.18
N LEU A 63 12.81 -14.44 3.15
CA LEU A 63 11.81 -13.38 3.28
C LEU A 63 10.85 -13.67 4.44
N SER A 64 10.81 -12.75 5.41
CA SER A 64 9.87 -12.81 6.53
C SER A 64 8.84 -11.68 6.44
N ILE A 65 7.60 -12.01 6.76
CA ILE A 65 6.48 -11.07 6.82
C ILE A 65 6.04 -10.99 8.27
N HIS A 66 6.28 -9.86 8.91
CA HIS A 66 6.00 -9.66 10.35
C HIS A 66 6.73 -10.64 11.28
N GLY A 67 7.97 -11.01 10.95
CA GLY A 67 8.76 -11.98 11.72
C GLY A 67 8.27 -13.43 11.57
N ARG A 68 7.42 -13.70 10.58
CA ARG A 68 6.94 -15.05 10.22
C ARG A 68 7.43 -15.41 8.83
N SER A 69 7.67 -16.68 8.58
CA SER A 69 7.92 -17.17 7.21
C SER A 69 6.70 -16.93 6.31
N VAL A 70 6.91 -16.91 5.00
CA VAL A 70 5.83 -16.77 4.01
C VAL A 70 4.72 -17.82 4.22
N GLN A 71 5.09 -19.07 4.51
CA GLN A 71 4.15 -20.18 4.73
C GLN A 71 3.29 -19.97 6.00
N GLU A 72 3.90 -19.52 7.09
CA GLU A 72 3.17 -19.21 8.32
C GLU A 72 2.22 -18.03 8.12
N PHE A 73 2.67 -16.98 7.43
CA PHE A 73 1.83 -15.84 7.09
C PHE A 73 0.62 -16.25 6.24
N GLN A 74 0.83 -17.09 5.23
CA GLN A 74 -0.27 -17.64 4.41
C GLN A 74 -1.28 -18.41 5.26
N THR A 75 -0.80 -19.23 6.20
CA THR A 75 -1.67 -20.00 7.10
C THR A 75 -2.51 -19.07 7.98
N VAL A 76 -1.90 -18.01 8.53
CA VAL A 76 -2.63 -16.97 9.29
C VAL A 76 -3.66 -16.28 8.41
N TYR A 77 -3.28 -15.87 7.20
CA TYR A 77 -4.14 -15.19 6.26
C TYR A 77 -5.35 -16.06 5.88
N HIS A 78 -5.14 -17.31 5.45
CA HIS A 78 -6.20 -18.27 5.14
C HIS A 78 -7.10 -18.54 6.34
N SER A 79 -6.52 -18.69 7.53
CA SER A 79 -7.32 -18.87 8.75
C SER A 79 -8.23 -17.68 9.05
N VAL A 80 -7.83 -16.44 8.73
CA VAL A 80 -8.70 -15.26 8.81
C VAL A 80 -9.70 -15.24 7.65
N MET A 81 -9.25 -15.60 6.45
CA MET A 81 -9.98 -15.44 5.21
C MET A 81 -11.07 -16.49 4.97
N ASP A 82 -10.84 -17.71 5.44
CA ASP A 82 -11.69 -18.88 5.20
C ASP A 82 -12.56 -19.21 6.43
N SER A 83 -12.63 -18.28 7.39
CA SER A 83 -13.46 -18.41 8.59
C SER A 83 -14.92 -18.72 8.21
N PRO A 84 -15.55 -19.77 8.78
CA PRO A 84 -16.85 -20.28 8.33
C PRO A 84 -18.00 -19.27 8.47
N VAL A 85 -17.83 -18.25 9.30
CA VAL A 85 -18.76 -17.10 9.42
C VAL A 85 -19.00 -16.41 8.06
N ARG A 86 -18.06 -16.54 7.11
CA ARG A 86 -18.03 -15.80 5.85
C ARG A 86 -18.88 -16.36 4.72
N LYS A 87 -19.27 -17.65 4.74
CA LYS A 87 -19.88 -18.33 3.58
C LYS A 87 -21.27 -17.79 3.17
N ARG A 88 -21.88 -16.90 3.95
CA ARG A 88 -23.24 -16.38 3.70
C ARG A 88 -23.29 -14.99 3.07
N ALA A 89 -22.19 -14.25 2.99
CA ALA A 89 -22.18 -12.87 2.47
C ALA A 89 -21.77 -12.83 1.00
N GLY A 90 -22.74 -12.82 0.08
CA GLY A 90 -22.47 -12.81 -1.36
C GLY A 90 -21.71 -11.56 -1.88
N ARG A 91 -21.72 -10.44 -1.14
CA ARG A 91 -20.99 -9.21 -1.51
C ARG A 91 -20.00 -8.80 -0.43
N TYR A 92 -18.77 -8.51 -0.83
CA TYR A 92 -17.75 -7.93 0.05
C TYR A 92 -18.16 -6.50 0.42
N THR A 93 -18.46 -6.28 1.69
CA THR A 93 -18.83 -4.96 2.21
C THR A 93 -17.61 -4.26 2.82
N LEU A 94 -17.66 -2.94 2.96
CA LEU A 94 -16.63 -2.18 3.66
C LEU A 94 -16.45 -2.68 5.10
N GLN A 95 -17.56 -2.91 5.81
CA GLN A 95 -17.53 -3.45 7.17
C GLN A 95 -16.80 -4.79 7.22
N HIS A 96 -17.08 -5.70 6.28
CA HIS A 96 -16.37 -6.97 6.18
C HIS A 96 -14.86 -6.74 6.03
N GLY A 97 -14.43 -5.84 5.15
CA GLY A 97 -13.01 -5.53 4.99
C GLY A 97 -12.34 -4.92 6.23
N LEU A 98 -13.06 -4.15 7.03
CA LEU A 98 -12.57 -3.64 8.32
C LEU A 98 -12.41 -4.77 9.34
N GLU A 99 -13.37 -5.68 9.43
CA GLU A 99 -13.31 -6.86 10.31
C GLU A 99 -12.16 -7.80 9.91
N VAL A 100 -11.94 -8.03 8.61
CA VAL A 100 -10.79 -8.78 8.10
C VAL A 100 -9.49 -8.13 8.57
N LYS A 101 -9.34 -6.82 8.34
CA LYS A 101 -8.14 -6.07 8.73
C LYS A 101 -7.89 -6.13 10.23
N GLN A 102 -8.94 -5.98 11.06
CA GLN A 102 -8.84 -6.11 12.52
C GLN A 102 -8.30 -7.50 12.92
N ARG A 103 -8.93 -8.57 12.45
CA ARG A 103 -8.56 -9.94 12.83
C ARG A 103 -7.16 -10.32 12.36
N LEU A 104 -6.80 -9.91 11.14
CA LEU A 104 -5.46 -10.16 10.60
C LEU A 104 -4.41 -9.39 11.41
N TRP A 105 -4.67 -8.13 11.73
CA TRP A 105 -3.79 -7.31 12.55
C TRP A 105 -3.60 -7.90 13.96
N GLU A 106 -4.65 -8.41 14.59
CA GLU A 106 -4.55 -9.09 15.88
C GLU A 106 -3.74 -10.39 15.81
N LYS A 107 -3.99 -11.25 14.81
CA LYS A 107 -3.28 -12.52 14.65
C LYS A 107 -1.80 -12.36 14.31
N LEU A 108 -1.43 -11.24 13.69
CA LEU A 108 -0.04 -10.90 13.38
C LEU A 108 0.65 -10.14 14.53
N ASP A 109 0.13 -10.25 15.75
CA ASP A 109 0.70 -9.62 16.94
C ASP A 109 0.69 -8.09 16.91
N ARG A 110 -0.32 -7.51 16.26
CA ARG A 110 -0.58 -6.06 16.19
C ARG A 110 0.63 -5.29 15.66
N PRO A 111 1.09 -5.56 14.43
CA PRO A 111 2.29 -4.94 13.89
C PRO A 111 2.13 -3.42 13.81
N ALA A 112 3.21 -2.71 14.08
CA ALA A 112 3.38 -1.27 13.91
C ALA A 112 4.79 -0.97 13.39
N LEU A 113 4.94 0.14 12.68
CA LEU A 113 6.24 0.61 12.19
C LEU A 113 6.77 1.71 13.12
N LEU A 114 8.07 1.66 13.38
CA LEU A 114 8.83 2.66 14.13
C LEU A 114 9.92 3.22 13.22
N GLU A 115 9.86 4.51 12.94
CA GLU A 115 10.88 5.25 12.20
C GLU A 115 11.90 5.82 13.20
N THR A 116 13.18 5.55 12.96
CA THR A 116 14.30 6.11 13.74
C THR A 116 15.24 6.84 12.79
N GLU A 117 15.41 8.14 13.01
CA GLU A 117 16.37 8.96 12.26
C GLU A 117 17.78 8.73 12.84
N LEU A 118 18.71 8.30 11.98
CA LEU A 118 20.12 8.12 12.31
C LEU A 118 20.88 9.45 12.20
N PRO A 119 22.05 9.60 12.86
CA PRO A 119 22.84 10.84 12.84
C PRO A 119 23.30 11.28 11.44
N ASP A 120 23.37 10.35 10.49
CA ASP A 120 23.73 10.62 9.09
C ASP A 120 22.53 11.05 8.22
N GLY A 121 21.34 11.21 8.83
CA GLY A 121 20.11 11.58 8.14
C GLY A 121 19.36 10.41 7.50
N ARG A 122 19.85 9.17 7.60
CA ARG A 122 19.11 7.98 7.16
C ARG A 122 17.97 7.67 8.11
N VAL A 123 16.86 7.15 7.58
CA VAL A 123 15.73 6.69 8.40
C VAL A 123 15.68 5.17 8.38
N VAL A 124 15.79 4.55 9.55
CA VAL A 124 15.60 3.12 9.71
C VAL A 124 14.15 2.87 10.13
N ILE A 125 13.48 1.98 9.39
CA ILE A 125 12.12 1.56 9.68
C ILE A 125 12.19 0.17 10.31
N THR A 126 11.77 0.06 11.57
CA THR A 126 11.73 -1.21 12.29
C THR A 126 10.30 -1.56 12.63
N GLN A 127 9.93 -2.83 12.50
CA GLN A 127 8.63 -3.30 12.95
C GLN A 127 8.64 -3.55 14.47
N VAL A 128 7.60 -3.07 15.15
CA VAL A 128 7.36 -3.26 16.58
C VAL A 128 5.94 -3.74 16.82
N ARG A 129 5.64 -4.20 18.03
CA ARG A 129 4.28 -4.52 18.46
C ARG A 129 3.56 -3.26 18.93
N SER A 130 2.37 -3.02 18.39
CA SER A 130 1.50 -1.92 18.79
C SER A 130 0.88 -2.18 20.17
N ARG A 131 0.76 -1.11 20.96
CA ARG A 131 -0.02 -1.11 22.20
C ARG A 131 -1.49 -0.75 21.98
N SER A 132 -1.86 -0.35 20.76
CA SER A 132 -3.24 -0.05 20.41
C SER A 132 -4.11 -1.30 20.52
N SER A 133 -5.41 -1.11 20.75
CA SER A 133 -6.44 -2.16 20.58
C SER A 133 -7.03 -2.18 19.16
N VAL A 134 -6.78 -1.14 18.37
CA VAL A 134 -7.36 -0.95 17.03
C VAL A 134 -6.23 -0.79 16.00
N PRO A 135 -6.34 -1.39 14.79
CA PRO A 135 -5.38 -1.25 13.72
C PRO A 135 -5.27 0.21 13.27
N PRO A 136 -4.13 0.59 12.68
CA PRO A 136 -3.95 1.93 12.13
C PRO A 136 -5.05 2.26 11.12
N HIS A 137 -5.79 3.34 11.36
CA HIS A 137 -6.74 3.88 10.39
C HIS A 137 -6.02 4.87 9.48
N ILE A 138 -5.74 4.45 8.25
CA ILE A 138 -5.11 5.27 7.22
C ILE A 138 -6.21 5.78 6.29
N VAL A 139 -6.42 7.09 6.31
CA VAL A 139 -7.31 7.76 5.35
C VAL A 139 -6.48 8.03 4.10
N VAL A 140 -6.85 7.36 3.01
CA VAL A 140 -6.26 7.61 1.68
C VAL A 140 -7.13 8.65 0.99
N ASP A 141 -6.51 9.74 0.53
CA ASP A 141 -7.21 10.75 -0.27
C ASP A 141 -7.53 10.19 -1.66
N ILE A 142 -8.82 9.92 -1.90
CA ILE A 142 -9.35 9.45 -3.18
C ILE A 142 -10.02 10.56 -3.98
N SER A 143 -9.89 11.83 -3.58
CA SER A 143 -10.54 12.97 -4.25
C SER A 143 -10.10 13.18 -5.69
N LYS A 144 -8.98 12.59 -6.09
CA LYS A 144 -8.41 12.65 -7.44
C LYS A 144 -8.51 11.32 -8.21
N GLU A 145 -9.10 10.28 -7.62
CA GLU A 145 -9.29 9.00 -8.29
C GLU A 145 -10.46 9.11 -9.30
N PRO A 146 -10.33 8.59 -10.53
CA PRO A 146 -11.40 8.64 -11.52
C PRO A 146 -12.61 7.80 -11.08
N LEU A 147 -13.82 8.30 -11.37
CA LEU A 147 -15.05 7.57 -11.08
C LEU A 147 -15.12 6.23 -11.85
N PRO A 148 -15.68 5.17 -11.26
CA PRO A 148 -15.88 3.90 -11.94
C PRO A 148 -16.74 4.09 -13.21
N LYS A 149 -16.28 3.55 -14.35
CA LYS A 149 -17.08 3.55 -15.58
C LYS A 149 -18.33 2.69 -15.36
N GLU A 150 -19.51 3.23 -15.62
CA GLU A 150 -20.75 2.44 -15.52
C GLU A 150 -20.69 1.23 -16.47
N PRO A 151 -21.09 0.03 -16.00
CA PRO A 151 -21.12 -1.14 -16.85
C PRO A 151 -22.14 -0.95 -17.99
N PRO A 152 -21.82 -1.40 -19.22
CA PRO A 152 -22.71 -1.24 -20.36
C PRO A 152 -24.05 -1.91 -20.07
N ARG A 153 -25.15 -1.14 -20.20
CA ARG A 153 -26.51 -1.66 -20.05
C ARG A 153 -26.79 -2.64 -21.19
N LYS A 154 -26.92 -3.93 -20.86
CA LYS A 154 -27.38 -4.93 -21.84
C LYS A 154 -28.80 -4.58 -22.25
N LYS A 155 -29.01 -4.28 -23.54
CA LYS A 155 -30.36 -4.16 -24.09
C LYS A 155 -31.03 -5.54 -24.02
N PRO A 156 -32.29 -5.64 -23.59
CA PRO A 156 -33.02 -6.90 -23.63
C PRO A 156 -33.08 -7.39 -25.08
N ARG A 157 -32.75 -8.67 -25.30
CA ARG A 157 -33.01 -9.34 -26.58
C ARG A 157 -34.52 -9.58 -26.65
N HIS A 158 -35.18 -8.89 -27.58
CA HIS A 158 -36.52 -9.23 -28.03
C HIS A 158 -36.47 -10.47 -28.93
#